data_AF-A0A7J4CRM9-F1
#
_entry.id   AF-A0A7J4CRM9-F1
#
_cell.length_a   1.000
_cell.length_b   1.000
_cell.length_c   1.000
_cell.angle_alpha   90.00
_cell.angle_beta   90.00
_cell.angle_gamma   90.00
#
_symmetry.space_group_name_H-M   'P 1'
#
loop_
_entity.id
_entity.type
_entity.pdbx_description
1 polymer ?
#
loop_
_entity_poly.entity_id
_entity_poly.type
_entity_poly.pdbx_seq_one_letter_code
_entity_poly.pdbx_strand_id
1 'polypeptide(L)'
;EMAKKFTVITTISTEYPPCIKHAIQALNDGENLSHSGRFMLATFLLGRGQTVDDVAPLFKNAPDYNEKVTRYQLNQISGETGSNTKYSCPSCEKIKSNDLCFATPDCDYIINPLQFGKKRS
;
A
#
# COMPACT_ATOMS: atom_id res chain seq x y z
N GLU A 1 -31.86 -25.22 9.92
CA GLU A 1 -31.00 -24.39 10.80
C GLU A 1 -30.30 -23.32 9.98
N MET A 2 -30.32 -22.07 10.42
CA MET A 2 -29.61 -20.97 9.77
C MET A 2 -28.23 -20.83 10.42
N ALA A 3 -27.16 -20.96 9.64
CA ALA A 3 -25.79 -20.82 10.12
C ALA A 3 -25.57 -19.41 10.73
N LYS A 4 -25.21 -19.35 12.02
CA LYS A 4 -24.77 -18.11 12.68
C LYS A 4 -23.54 -17.59 11.94
N LYS A 5 -23.64 -16.42 11.31
CA LYS A 5 -22.48 -15.69 10.77
C LYS A 5 -21.59 -15.29 11.95
N PHE A 6 -20.45 -15.96 12.10
CA PHE A 6 -19.40 -15.53 13.01
C PHE A 6 -18.81 -14.21 12.49
N THR A 7 -19.04 -13.12 13.22
CA THR A 7 -18.41 -11.85 12.94
C THR A 7 -17.02 -11.87 13.57
N VAL A 8 -15.99 -12.19 12.78
CA VAL A 8 -14.59 -12.13 13.22
C VAL A 8 -14.18 -10.66 13.30
N ILE A 9 -14.01 -10.15 14.53
CA ILE A 9 -13.45 -8.82 14.76
C ILE A 9 -11.95 -8.90 14.45
N THR A 10 -11.54 -8.35 13.31
CA THR A 10 -10.11 -8.26 12.94
C THR A 10 -9.55 -6.95 13.47
N THR A 11 -8.60 -7.01 14.40
CA THR A 11 -7.85 -5.81 14.82
C THR A 11 -6.79 -5.53 13.75
N ILE A 12 -6.91 -4.39 13.06
CA ILE A 12 -5.92 -3.94 12.08
C ILE A 12 -4.91 -3.05 12.79
N SER A 13 -3.66 -3.51 12.91
CA SER A 13 -2.57 -2.64 13.37
C SER A 13 -2.37 -1.47 12.41
N THR A 14 -2.14 -0.27 12.96
CA THR A 14 -1.73 0.92 12.22
C THR A 14 -0.25 0.87 11.81
N GLU A 15 0.48 -0.17 12.20
CA GLU A 15 1.89 -0.35 11.84
C GLU A 15 2.04 -0.69 10.36
N TYR A 16 2.94 0.04 9.71
CA TYR A 16 3.33 -0.23 8.34
C TYR A 16 4.38 -1.35 8.27
N PRO A 17 4.29 -2.24 7.26
CA PRO A 17 5.38 -3.17 6.96
C PRO A 17 6.63 -2.39 6.58
N PRO A 18 7.83 -2.96 6.81
CA PRO A 18 9.08 -2.27 6.57
C PRO A 18 9.28 -1.80 5.12
N CYS A 19 8.76 -2.51 4.11
CA CYS A 19 8.79 -2.03 2.71
C CYS A 19 8.02 -0.71 2.50
N ILE A 20 6.90 -0.52 3.19
CA ILE A 20 6.11 0.71 3.13
C ILE A 20 6.79 1.82 3.93
N LYS A 21 7.37 1.50 5.08
CA LYS A 21 8.18 2.46 5.87
C LYS A 21 9.34 3.02 5.05
N HIS A 22 10.10 2.16 4.36
CA HIS A 22 11.21 2.60 3.50
C HIS A 22 10.71 3.44 2.33
N ALA A 23 9.58 3.10 1.72
CA ALA A 23 9.02 3.90 0.64
C ALA A 23 8.61 5.31 1.10
N ILE A 24 7.99 5.43 2.28
CA ILE A 24 7.65 6.73 2.87
C ILE A 24 8.92 7.50 3.24
N GLN A 25 9.92 6.82 3.80
CA GLN A 25 11.19 7.45 4.17
C GLN A 25 11.93 8.01 2.95
N ALA A 26 12.04 7.25 1.86
CA ALA A 26 12.63 7.73 0.61
C ALA A 26 11.93 9.00 0.09
N LEU A 27 10.59 9.05 0.13
CA LEU A 27 9.86 10.27 -0.22
C LEU A 27 10.17 11.43 0.74
N ASN A 28 10.25 11.17 2.05
CA ASN A 28 10.61 12.21 3.04
C ASN A 28 12.03 12.75 2.83
N ASP A 29 12.95 11.91 2.38
CA ASP A 29 14.34 12.28 2.08
C ASP A 29 14.47 13.01 0.72
N GLY A 30 13.36 13.22 0.01
CA GLY A 30 13.34 13.89 -1.30
C GLY A 30 13.84 12.99 -2.43
N GLU A 31 13.78 11.67 -2.27
CA GLU A 31 14.15 10.71 -3.28
C GLU A 31 12.97 10.31 -4.17
N ASN A 32 13.29 9.88 -5.39
CA ASN A 32 12.29 9.31 -6.29
C ASN A 32 12.12 7.81 -6.04
N LEU A 33 10.90 7.39 -5.72
CA LEU A 33 10.53 5.98 -5.79
C LEU A 33 10.47 5.51 -7.25
N SER A 34 10.92 4.28 -7.49
CA SER A 34 10.70 3.58 -8.76
C SER A 34 9.20 3.44 -9.06
N HIS A 35 8.83 3.20 -10.32
CA HIS A 35 7.43 2.99 -10.70
C HIS A 35 6.78 1.88 -9.85
N SER A 36 7.46 0.75 -9.67
CA SER A 36 7.03 -0.35 -8.79
C SER A 36 6.88 0.10 -7.33
N GLY A 37 7.78 0.95 -6.83
CA GLY A 37 7.72 1.49 -5.47
C GLY A 37 6.52 2.41 -5.24
N ARG A 38 6.26 3.32 -6.19
CA ARG A 38 5.07 4.19 -6.16
C ARG A 38 3.78 3.38 -6.19
N PHE A 39 3.71 2.39 -7.09
CA PHE A 39 2.56 1.51 -7.21
C PHE A 39 2.33 0.69 -5.94
N MET A 40 3.39 0.12 -5.35
CA MET A 40 3.32 -0.60 -4.07
C MET A 40 2.77 0.27 -2.95
N LEU A 41 3.32 1.48 -2.79
CA LEU A 41 2.90 2.42 -1.74
C LEU A 41 1.44 2.82 -1.91
N ALA A 42 1.06 3.26 -3.11
CA ALA A 42 -0.30 3.69 -3.42
C ALA A 42 -1.33 2.57 -3.18
N THR A 43 -1.12 1.40 -3.77
CA THR A 43 -2.04 0.26 -3.64
C THR A 43 -2.15 -0.27 -2.22
N PHE A 44 -1.06 -0.23 -1.43
CA PHE A 44 -1.11 -0.60 -0.02
C PHE A 44 -1.97 0.35 0.80
N LEU A 45 -1.75 1.67 0.68
CA LEU A 45 -2.46 2.68 1.46
C LEU A 45 -3.95 2.73 1.11
N LEU A 46 -4.28 2.72 -0.19
CA LEU A 46 -5.65 2.61 -0.67
C LEU A 46 -6.29 1.28 -0.23
N GLY A 47 -5.52 0.17 -0.24
CA GLY A 47 -5.96 -1.13 0.25
C GLY A 47 -6.21 -1.19 1.76
N ARG A 48 -5.60 -0.28 2.54
CA ARG A 48 -5.86 -0.07 3.98
C ARG A 48 -7.02 0.89 4.26
N GLY A 49 -7.64 1.45 3.22
CA GLY A 49 -8.81 2.32 3.33
C GLY A 49 -8.51 3.81 3.37
N GLN A 50 -7.27 4.23 3.12
CA GLN A 50 -6.98 5.64 2.88
C GLN A 50 -7.57 6.10 1.54
N THR A 51 -7.89 7.38 1.45
CA THR A 51 -8.44 8.00 0.23
C THR A 51 -7.32 8.53 -0.67
N VAL A 52 -7.67 8.88 -1.91
CA VAL A 52 -6.72 9.55 -2.83
C VAL A 52 -6.21 10.87 -2.23
N ASP A 53 -7.07 11.60 -1.50
CA ASP A 53 -6.71 12.84 -0.82
C ASP A 53 -5.74 12.63 0.34
N ASP A 54 -5.83 11.51 1.05
CA ASP A 54 -4.88 11.15 2.11
C ASP A 54 -3.51 10.75 1.53
N VAL A 55 -3.51 10.08 0.37
CA VAL A 55 -2.30 9.48 -0.22
C VAL A 55 -1.52 10.46 -1.08
N ALA A 56 -2.18 11.32 -1.86
CA ALA A 56 -1.52 12.25 -2.79
C ALA A 56 -0.45 13.16 -2.14
N PRO A 57 -0.66 13.70 -0.91
CA PRO A 57 0.33 14.55 -0.24
C PRO A 57 1.65 13.85 0.10
N LEU A 58 1.69 12.52 0.20
CA LEU A 58 2.93 11.78 0.48
C LEU A 58 3.95 11.90 -0.65
N PHE A 59 3.47 12.03 -1.89
CA PHE A 59 4.32 12.12 -3.06
C PHE A 59 4.88 13.53 -3.32
N LYS A 60 4.44 14.55 -2.55
CA LYS A 60 4.81 15.96 -2.78
C LYS A 60 6.32 16.25 -2.68
N ASN A 61 7.03 15.42 -1.94
CA ASN A 61 8.46 15.55 -1.72
C ASN A 61 9.29 14.87 -2.83
N ALA A 62 8.66 14.11 -3.73
CA ALA A 62 9.35 13.52 -4.87
C ALA A 62 9.82 14.64 -5.83
N PRO A 63 11.07 14.62 -6.31
CA PRO A 63 11.60 15.65 -7.21
C PRO A 63 10.80 15.85 -8.50
N ASP A 64 10.12 14.81 -8.98
CA ASP A 64 9.29 14.84 -10.20
C ASP A 64 7.80 15.07 -9.93
N TYR A 65 7.44 15.49 -8.71
CA TYR A 65 6.05 15.59 -8.28
C TYR A 65 5.23 16.52 -9.18
N ASN A 66 4.10 16.01 -9.64
CA ASN A 66 3.06 16.79 -10.30
C ASN A 66 1.71 16.36 -9.75
N GLU A 67 1.06 17.25 -9.00
CA GLU A 67 -0.20 16.94 -8.31
C GLU A 67 -1.28 16.37 -9.24
N LYS A 68 -1.46 16.99 -10.42
CA LYS A 68 -2.48 16.55 -11.38
C LYS A 68 -2.21 15.13 -11.88
N VAL A 69 -0.96 14.83 -12.20
CA VAL A 69 -0.55 13.49 -12.66
C VAL A 69 -0.67 12.46 -11.53
N THR A 70 -0.18 12.80 -10.34
CA THR A 70 -0.26 11.91 -9.17
C THR A 70 -1.70 11.57 -8.82
N ARG A 71 -2.59 12.56 -8.73
CA ARG A 71 -4.01 12.34 -8.43
C ARG A 71 -4.69 11.51 -9.51
N TYR A 72 -4.40 11.79 -10.78
CA TYR A 72 -4.91 10.97 -11.88
C TYR A 72 -4.49 9.49 -11.74
N GLN A 73 -3.21 9.23 -11.48
CA GLN A 73 -2.71 7.86 -11.27
C GLN A 73 -3.37 7.19 -10.06
N LEU A 74 -3.52 7.89 -8.94
CA LEU A 74 -4.17 7.35 -7.75
C LEU A 74 -5.66 7.05 -7.99
N ASN A 75 -6.38 7.89 -8.73
CA ASN A 75 -7.77 7.67 -9.11
C ASN A 75 -7.94 6.46 -10.05
N GLN A 76 -6.96 6.18 -10.91
CA GLN A 76 -6.95 4.98 -11.75
C GLN A 76 -6.68 3.73 -10.90
N ILE A 77 -5.75 3.82 -9.93
CA ILE A 77 -5.41 2.72 -9.02
C ILE A 77 -6.58 2.37 -8.09
N SER A 78 -7.29 3.38 -7.56
CA SER A 78 -8.43 3.20 -6.66
C SER A 78 -9.63 2.54 -7.35
N GLY A 79 -9.69 2.61 -8.68
CA GLY A 79 -10.84 2.17 -9.47
C GLY A 79 -12.00 3.18 -9.47
N GLU A 80 -11.79 4.40 -8.96
CA GLU A 80 -12.80 5.47 -8.95
C GLU A 80 -13.00 6.09 -10.34
N THR A 81 -12.05 5.91 -11.25
CA THR A 81 -12.10 6.44 -12.61
C THR A 81 -11.57 5.42 -13.63
N GLY A 82 -12.01 5.53 -14.89
CA GLY A 82 -11.50 4.69 -15.98
C GLY A 82 -12.16 3.30 -16.07
N SER A 83 -11.35 2.23 -16.05
CA SER A 83 -11.80 0.84 -16.25
C SER A 83 -12.62 0.25 -15.10
N ASN A 84 -12.79 0.99 -13.99
CA ASN A 84 -13.32 0.49 -12.70
C ASN A 84 -12.51 -0.68 -12.11
N THR A 85 -11.27 -0.90 -12.57
CA THR A 85 -10.39 -1.92 -11.99
C THR A 85 -9.76 -1.38 -10.71
N LYS A 86 -10.15 -1.93 -9.56
CA LYS A 86 -9.44 -1.67 -8.30
C LYS A 86 -8.16 -2.50 -8.24
N TYR A 87 -7.01 -1.83 -8.28
CA TYR A 87 -5.72 -2.51 -8.23
C TYR A 87 -5.39 -2.99 -6.82
N SER A 88 -4.74 -4.15 -6.76
CA SER A 88 -4.35 -4.80 -5.50
C SER A 88 -2.89 -4.51 -5.15
N CYS A 89 -2.58 -4.43 -3.86
CA CYS A 89 -1.19 -4.36 -3.41
C CYS A 89 -0.40 -5.59 -3.88
N PRO A 90 0.80 -5.42 -4.48
CA PRO A 90 1.60 -6.53 -4.98
C PRO A 90 1.97 -7.52 -3.85
N SER A 91 2.18 -8.79 -4.20
CA SER A 91 2.61 -9.82 -3.24
C SER A 91 4.00 -9.52 -2.67
N CYS A 92 4.31 -10.08 -1.50
CA CYS A 92 5.65 -10.00 -0.92
C CYS A 92 6.73 -10.53 -1.87
N GLU A 93 6.41 -11.60 -2.62
CA GLU A 93 7.29 -12.15 -3.66
C GLU A 93 7.54 -11.13 -4.79
N LYS A 94 6.50 -10.47 -5.29
CA LYS A 94 6.64 -9.45 -6.34
C LYS A 94 7.42 -8.24 -5.85
N ILE A 95 7.20 -7.81 -4.61
CA ILE A 95 7.97 -6.71 -3.99
C ILE A 95 9.44 -7.10 -3.86
N LYS A 96 9.73 -8.34 -3.46
CA LYS A 96 11.08 -8.88 -3.39
C LYS A 96 11.76 -8.90 -4.76
N SER A 97 11.05 -9.32 -5.82
CA SER A 97 11.59 -9.34 -7.19
C SER A 97 11.85 -7.96 -7.79
N ASN A 98 11.41 -6.88 -7.13
CA ASN A 98 11.64 -5.49 -7.55
C ASN A 98 12.63 -4.78 -6.61
N ASP A 99 13.34 -5.52 -5.74
CA ASP A 99 14.30 -4.98 -4.76
C ASP A 99 13.68 -3.96 -3.78
N LEU A 100 12.38 -4.11 -3.49
CA LEU A 100 11.62 -3.23 -2.59
C LEU A 100 11.30 -3.90 -1.24
N CYS A 101 11.79 -5.12 -1.00
CA CYS A 101 11.47 -5.88 0.20
C CYS A 101 12.54 -5.71 1.29
N PHE A 102 12.16 -5.06 2.39
CA PHE A 102 13.00 -4.84 3.57
C PHE A 102 12.52 -5.71 4.73
N ALA A 103 12.30 -7.01 4.49
CA ALA A 103 11.65 -7.90 5.46
C ALA A 103 12.35 -7.92 6.83
N THR A 104 11.54 -7.89 7.88
CA THR A 104 11.93 -8.18 9.28
C THR A 104 11.26 -9.49 9.71
N PRO A 105 11.61 -10.08 10.88
CA PRO A 105 10.95 -11.31 11.35
C PRO A 105 9.41 -11.21 11.44
N ASP A 106 8.87 -10.00 11.63
CA ASP A 106 7.41 -9.76 11.62
C ASP A 106 6.76 -10.04 10.24
N CYS A 107 7.56 -10.21 9.19
CA CYS A 107 7.10 -10.56 7.83
C CYS A 107 7.05 -12.07 7.57
N ASP A 108 7.56 -12.93 8.45
CA ASP A 108 7.82 -14.35 8.15
C ASP A 108 6.58 -15.15 7.71
N TYR A 109 5.39 -14.72 8.13
CA TYR A 109 4.13 -15.42 7.86
C TYR A 109 3.18 -14.68 6.92
N ILE A 110 3.62 -13.58 6.30
CA ILE A 110 2.80 -12.82 5.35
C ILE A 110 3.20 -13.11 3.90
N ILE A 111 2.19 -13.22 3.04
CA ILE A 111 2.35 -13.35 1.59
C ILE A 111 2.02 -12.04 0.86
N ASN A 112 1.38 -11.09 1.56
CA ASN A 112 1.04 -9.77 1.05
C ASN A 112 1.21 -8.71 2.15
N PRO A 113 1.74 -7.51 1.84
CA PRO A 113 1.91 -6.44 2.84
C PRO A 113 0.62 -6.06 3.58
N LEU A 114 -0.55 -6.21 2.94
CA LEU A 114 -1.85 -5.95 3.57
C LEU A 114 -2.16 -6.90 4.75
N GLN A 115 -1.40 -7.98 4.93
CA GLN A 115 -1.51 -8.89 6.07
C GLN A 115 -0.65 -8.47 7.27
N PHE A 116 0.32 -7.56 7.07
CA PHE A 116 1.23 -7.13 8.12
C PHE A 116 0.47 -6.55 9.33
N GLY A 117 0.80 -6.99 10.54
CA GLY A 117 0.17 -6.53 11.77
C GLY A 117 -1.32 -6.91 11.93
N LYS A 118 -1.89 -7.74 11.06
CA LYS A 118 -3.23 -8.33 11.27
C LYS A 118 -3.08 -9.55 12.18
N LYS A 119 -3.48 -9.42 13.45
CA LYS A 119 -3.64 -10.58 14.33
C LYS A 119 -4.95 -11.28 13.95
N ARG A 120 -4.90 -12.59 13.68
CA ARG A 120 -6.11 -13.42 13.64
C ARG A 120 -6.54 -13.62 15.08
N SER A 121 -7.62 -12.95 15.49
CA SER A 121 -8.36 -13.21 16.73
C SER A 121 -9.53 -14.14 16.48
#